data_AF-Q9LXH5-F1
#
_entry.id   AF-Q9LXH5-F1
#
_cell.length_a   1.000
_cell.length_b   1.000
_cell.length_c   1.000
_cell.angle_alpha   90.00
_cell.angle_beta   90.00
_cell.angle_gamma   90.00
#
_symmetry.space_group_name_H-M   'P 1'
#
loop_
_entity.id
_entity.type
_entity.pdbx_description
1 polymer ?
#
loop_
_entity_poly.entity_id
_entity_poly.type
_entity_poly.pdbx_seq_one_letter_code
_entity_poly.pdbx_strand_id
1 'polypeptide(L)'
;MTIKSLLSDIEREERNVHKAIKDSVKRNDLVTAKALAREIVSSRRTVKRLYENKAQVNSISMHLGESIATAVTVGNLSKSGEVMKLVNSLMKAPEIAVTMQAFSKEMTKTGVIEEFVSDAVDNALDSEDIEEEIEEEVDKVLTAIAGETAAELPEAVRKQKMNVPAQKAETLHGEDAIVEGVDAEEELEAIRYRLANVRS
;
A
#
# COMPACT_ATOMS: atom_id res chain seq x y z
N MET A 1 -2.17 -17.45 -18.38
CA MET A 1 -1.52 -17.19 -17.08
C MET A 1 -2.59 -17.29 -16.00
N THR A 2 -2.34 -17.94 -14.87
CA THR A 2 -3.36 -18.08 -13.80
C THR A 2 -3.05 -17.11 -12.66
N ILE A 3 -4.05 -16.73 -11.86
CA ILE A 3 -3.82 -15.91 -10.65
C ILE A 3 -2.79 -16.58 -9.73
N LYS A 4 -2.82 -17.93 -9.62
CA LYS A 4 -1.85 -18.69 -8.82
C LYS A 4 -0.40 -18.53 -9.32
N SER A 5 -0.17 -18.54 -10.64
CA SER A 5 1.19 -18.34 -11.17
C SER A 5 1.68 -16.92 -10.93
N LEU A 6 0.82 -15.91 -11.12
CA LEU A 6 1.13 -14.51 -10.82
C LEU A 6 1.54 -14.29 -9.36
N LEU A 7 0.76 -14.85 -8.42
CA LEU A 7 1.10 -14.80 -6.99
C LEU A 7 2.48 -15.41 -6.72
N SER A 8 2.77 -16.59 -7.29
CA SER A 8 4.07 -17.25 -7.10
C SER A 8 5.24 -16.46 -7.70
N ASP A 9 5.02 -15.76 -8.82
CA ASP A 9 6.04 -14.93 -9.46
C ASP A 9 6.33 -13.68 -8.61
N ILE A 10 5.30 -13.01 -8.10
CA ILE A 10 5.45 -11.84 -7.20
C ILE A 10 6.13 -12.26 -5.89
N GLU A 11 5.72 -13.37 -5.27
CA GLU A 11 6.38 -13.88 -4.06
C GLU A 11 7.87 -14.21 -4.28
N ARG A 12 8.23 -14.70 -5.47
CA ARG A 12 9.64 -14.94 -5.82
C ARG A 12 10.40 -13.62 -5.92
N GLU A 13 9.80 -12.62 -6.55
CA GLU A 13 10.43 -11.31 -6.71
C GLU A 13 10.56 -10.58 -5.37
N GLU A 14 9.51 -10.60 -4.53
CA GLU A 14 9.56 -10.02 -3.17
C GLU A 14 10.69 -10.64 -2.35
N ARG A 15 10.95 -11.95 -2.47
CA ARG A 15 12.09 -12.60 -1.82
C ARG A 15 13.46 -12.09 -2.31
N ASN A 16 13.57 -11.72 -3.59
CA ASN A 16 14.80 -11.15 -4.14
C ASN A 16 15.01 -9.72 -3.64
N VAL A 17 13.96 -8.89 -3.71
CA VAL A 17 13.96 -7.51 -3.21
C VAL A 17 14.27 -7.48 -1.71
N HIS A 18 13.69 -8.40 -0.94
CA HIS A 18 13.96 -8.53 0.49
C HIS A 18 15.45 -8.74 0.81
N LYS A 19 16.14 -9.61 0.04
CA LYS A 19 17.59 -9.79 0.18
C LYS A 19 18.36 -8.52 -0.18
N ALA A 20 17.95 -7.83 -1.25
CA ALA A 20 18.57 -6.57 -1.66
C ALA A 20 18.41 -5.45 -0.60
N ILE A 21 17.29 -5.42 0.13
CA ILE A 21 17.10 -4.51 1.27
C ILE A 21 18.07 -4.87 2.39
N LYS A 22 18.17 -6.15 2.79
CA LYS A 22 19.14 -6.58 3.82
C LYS A 22 20.56 -6.14 3.47
N ASP A 23 20.98 -6.31 2.22
CA ASP A 23 22.32 -5.93 1.77
C ASP A 23 22.53 -4.41 1.71
N SER A 24 21.49 -3.64 1.39
CA SER A 24 21.53 -2.16 1.44
C SER A 24 21.61 -1.65 2.87
N VAL A 25 20.82 -2.22 3.80
CA VAL A 25 20.88 -1.92 5.24
C VAL A 25 22.25 -2.25 5.82
N LYS A 26 22.86 -3.39 5.47
CA LYS A 26 24.22 -3.76 5.94
C LYS A 26 25.27 -2.73 5.52
N ARG A 27 25.13 -2.16 4.31
CA ARG A 27 26.01 -1.13 3.73
C ARG A 27 25.67 0.30 4.18
N ASN A 28 24.68 0.47 5.07
CA ASN A 28 24.17 1.77 5.51
C ASN A 28 23.62 2.65 4.36
N ASP A 29 23.18 2.01 3.27
CA ASP A 29 22.54 2.68 2.14
C ASP A 29 21.02 2.70 2.35
N LEU A 30 20.58 3.64 3.18
CA LEU A 30 19.17 3.78 3.56
C LEU A 30 18.30 4.30 2.42
N VAL A 31 18.88 5.05 1.47
CA VAL A 31 18.15 5.57 0.31
C VAL A 31 17.74 4.42 -0.60
N THR A 32 18.67 3.54 -0.95
CA THR A 32 18.38 2.35 -1.75
C THR A 32 17.46 1.39 -1.01
N ALA A 33 17.69 1.18 0.30
CA ALA A 33 16.80 0.35 1.12
C ALA A 33 15.36 0.85 1.07
N LYS A 34 15.14 2.18 1.19
CA LYS A 34 13.82 2.79 1.16
C LYS A 34 13.12 2.65 -0.19
N ALA A 35 13.86 2.83 -1.29
CA ALA A 35 13.32 2.60 -2.64
C ALA A 35 12.85 1.14 -2.84
N LEU A 36 13.66 0.17 -2.41
CA LEU A 36 13.31 -1.26 -2.47
C LEU A 36 12.16 -1.63 -1.53
N ALA A 37 12.06 -0.99 -0.36
CA ALA A 37 10.93 -1.21 0.54
C ALA A 37 9.59 -0.73 -0.07
N ARG A 38 9.59 0.37 -0.82
CA ARG A 38 8.41 0.79 -1.62
C ARG A 38 8.00 -0.26 -2.64
N GLU A 39 8.95 -0.93 -3.27
CA GLU A 39 8.67 -2.03 -4.20
C GLU A 39 8.01 -3.23 -3.50
N ILE A 40 8.45 -3.58 -2.28
CA ILE A 40 7.77 -4.58 -1.45
C ILE A 40 6.33 -4.17 -1.13
N VAL A 41 6.11 -2.93 -0.71
CA VAL A 41 4.75 -2.43 -0.39
C VAL A 41 3.84 -2.49 -1.62
N SER A 42 4.32 -2.05 -2.78
CA SER A 42 3.60 -2.16 -4.05
C SER A 42 3.28 -3.61 -4.44
N SER A 43 4.24 -4.52 -4.25
CA SER A 43 4.06 -5.95 -4.49
C SER A 43 2.97 -6.54 -3.60
N ARG A 44 2.97 -6.21 -2.30
CA ARG A 44 1.95 -6.66 -1.34
C ARG A 44 0.56 -6.16 -1.68
N ARG A 45 0.43 -4.91 -2.13
CA ARG A 45 -0.84 -4.34 -2.62
C ARG A 45 -1.34 -5.08 -3.86
N THR A 46 -0.43 -5.38 -4.78
CA THR A 46 -0.75 -6.19 -5.97
C THR A 46 -1.23 -7.59 -5.57
N VAL A 47 -0.55 -8.25 -4.62
CA VAL A 47 -0.95 -9.55 -4.06
C VAL A 47 -2.33 -9.50 -3.43
N LYS A 48 -2.62 -8.48 -2.61
CA LYS A 48 -3.95 -8.27 -2.01
C LYS A 48 -5.04 -8.18 -3.09
N ARG A 49 -4.84 -7.35 -4.12
CA ARG A 49 -5.75 -7.23 -5.26
C ARG A 49 -5.93 -8.57 -6.00
N LEU A 50 -4.86 -9.33 -6.19
CA LEU A 50 -4.94 -10.65 -6.82
C LEU A 50 -5.76 -11.66 -6.00
N TYR A 51 -5.66 -11.61 -4.67
CA TYR A 51 -6.51 -12.44 -3.79
C TYR A 51 -7.97 -12.03 -3.85
N GLU A 52 -8.28 -10.74 -3.89
CA GLU A 52 -9.64 -10.23 -4.10
C GLU A 52 -10.20 -10.71 -5.44
N ASN A 53 -9.43 -10.55 -6.52
CA ASN A 53 -9.81 -11.05 -7.84
C ASN A 53 -10.04 -12.56 -7.86
N LYS A 54 -9.20 -13.34 -7.16
CA LYS A 54 -9.37 -14.80 -7.03
C LYS A 54 -10.67 -15.15 -6.32
N ALA A 55 -11.03 -14.43 -5.26
CA ALA A 55 -12.28 -14.65 -4.53
C ALA A 55 -13.50 -14.34 -5.42
N GLN A 56 -13.45 -13.25 -6.19
CA GLN A 56 -14.48 -12.89 -7.15
C GLN A 56 -14.64 -13.94 -8.26
N VAL A 57 -13.54 -14.46 -8.84
CA VAL A 57 -13.59 -15.58 -9.81
C VAL A 57 -14.20 -16.83 -9.18
N ASN A 58 -13.84 -17.16 -7.93
CA ASN A 58 -14.42 -18.31 -7.24
C ASN A 58 -15.93 -18.14 -7.01
N SER A 59 -16.37 -16.93 -6.66
CA SER A 59 -17.79 -16.60 -6.53
C SER A 59 -18.54 -16.81 -7.85
N ILE A 60 -18.01 -16.30 -8.97
CA ILE A 60 -18.57 -16.55 -10.31
C ILE A 60 -18.66 -18.06 -10.59
N SER A 61 -17.62 -18.82 -10.25
CA SER A 61 -17.62 -20.28 -10.44
C SER A 61 -18.69 -20.99 -9.60
N MET A 62 -18.94 -20.54 -8.36
CA MET A 62 -19.99 -21.09 -7.51
C MET A 62 -21.38 -20.80 -8.08
N HIS A 63 -21.65 -19.56 -8.49
CA HIS A 63 -22.92 -19.19 -9.13
C HIS A 63 -23.17 -19.95 -10.44
N LEU A 64 -22.11 -20.19 -11.22
CA LEU A 64 -22.21 -21.01 -12.42
C LEU A 64 -22.53 -22.47 -12.08
N GLY A 65 -21.90 -23.03 -11.04
CA GLY A 65 -22.19 -24.38 -10.54
C GLY A 65 -23.63 -24.55 -10.06
N GLU A 66 -24.17 -23.58 -9.33
CA GLU A 66 -25.56 -23.55 -8.88
C GLU A 66 -26.55 -23.49 -10.07
N SER A 67 -26.24 -22.67 -11.08
CA SER A 67 -27.05 -22.54 -12.28
C SER A 67 -27.15 -23.88 -13.04
N ILE A 68 -26.02 -24.62 -13.14
CA ILE A 68 -26.00 -25.96 -13.76
C ILE A 68 -26.82 -26.97 -12.92
N ALA A 69 -26.70 -26.94 -11.59
CA ALA A 69 -27.37 -27.89 -10.70
C ALA A 69 -28.90 -27.76 -10.71
N THR A 70 -29.43 -26.56 -10.91
CA THR A 70 -30.87 -26.28 -10.88
C THR A 70 -31.58 -26.58 -12.22
N ALA A 71 -30.89 -27.16 -13.21
CA ALA A 71 -31.38 -27.34 -14.59
C ALA A 71 -31.89 -26.04 -15.24
N VAL A 72 -31.50 -24.91 -14.66
CA VAL A 72 -31.77 -23.59 -15.18
C VAL A 72 -30.75 -23.36 -16.28
N THR A 73 -31.25 -23.21 -17.51
CA THR A 73 -30.41 -22.84 -18.65
C THR A 73 -29.59 -21.59 -18.30
N VAL A 74 -28.40 -21.47 -18.89
CA VAL A 74 -27.42 -20.39 -18.66
C VAL A 74 -28.04 -18.98 -18.62
N GLY A 75 -29.23 -18.79 -19.20
CA GLY A 75 -30.00 -17.54 -19.23
C GLY A 75 -30.53 -16.96 -17.91
N ASN A 76 -30.42 -17.60 -16.74
CA ASN A 76 -30.69 -16.90 -15.46
C ASN A 76 -29.42 -16.36 -14.79
N LEU A 77 -28.21 -16.75 -15.22
CA LEU A 77 -26.98 -16.24 -14.64
C LEU A 77 -26.83 -14.74 -14.87
N SER A 78 -27.32 -14.23 -16.00
CA SER A 78 -27.35 -12.82 -16.31
C SER A 78 -28.31 -11.97 -15.49
N LYS A 79 -29.32 -12.60 -14.88
CA LYS A 79 -30.21 -11.90 -13.93
C LYS A 79 -29.58 -11.77 -12.55
N SER A 80 -28.49 -12.50 -12.28
CA SER A 80 -27.71 -12.30 -11.06
C SER A 80 -26.90 -11.02 -11.19
N GLY A 81 -27.49 -9.92 -10.74
CA GLY A 81 -26.81 -8.63 -10.64
C GLY A 81 -25.51 -8.70 -9.83
N GLU A 82 -25.37 -9.69 -8.93
CA GLU A 82 -24.13 -9.96 -8.20
C GLU A 82 -23.04 -10.50 -9.12
N VAL A 83 -23.33 -11.50 -9.96
CA VAL A 83 -22.37 -12.06 -10.92
C VAL A 83 -21.93 -10.98 -11.92
N MET A 84 -22.86 -10.15 -12.39
CA MET A 84 -22.53 -9.04 -13.30
C MET A 84 -21.60 -8.02 -12.66
N LYS A 85 -21.81 -7.69 -11.37
CA LYS A 85 -20.92 -6.78 -10.63
C LYS A 85 -19.51 -7.38 -10.51
N LEU A 86 -19.41 -8.68 -10.23
CA LEU A 86 -18.13 -9.39 -10.15
C LEU A 86 -17.42 -9.44 -11.51
N VAL A 87 -18.13 -9.71 -12.60
CA VAL A 87 -17.53 -9.70 -13.95
C VAL A 87 -17.01 -8.30 -14.29
N ASN A 88 -17.79 -7.25 -14.02
CA ASN A 88 -17.38 -5.87 -14.25
C ASN A 88 -16.17 -5.45 -13.40
N SER A 89 -16.09 -5.87 -12.13
CA SER A 89 -14.91 -5.58 -11.29
C SER A 89 -13.66 -6.27 -11.83
N LEU A 90 -13.78 -7.53 -12.27
CA LEU A 90 -12.65 -8.27 -12.84
C LEU A 90 -12.23 -7.77 -14.23
N MET A 91 -13.14 -7.17 -15.01
CA MET A 91 -12.80 -6.52 -16.28
C MET A 91 -11.90 -5.29 -16.10
N LYS A 92 -11.93 -4.66 -14.92
CA LYS A 92 -11.04 -3.53 -14.57
C LYS A 92 -9.69 -3.98 -14.01
N ALA A 93 -9.54 -5.25 -13.66
CA ALA A 93 -8.30 -5.79 -13.12
C ALA A 93 -7.31 -6.13 -14.25
N PRO A 94 -6.17 -5.43 -14.38
CA PRO A 94 -5.27 -5.56 -15.53
C PRO A 94 -4.81 -7.00 -15.80
N GLU A 95 -4.62 -7.80 -14.76
CA GLU A 95 -4.06 -9.15 -14.85
C GLU A 95 -5.03 -10.18 -15.45
N ILE A 96 -6.33 -9.88 -15.46
CA ILE A 96 -7.38 -10.81 -15.89
C ILE A 96 -8.41 -10.18 -16.84
N ALA A 97 -8.33 -8.87 -17.08
CA ALA A 97 -9.25 -8.08 -17.91
C ALA A 97 -9.53 -8.75 -19.26
N VAL A 98 -8.48 -9.17 -19.97
CA VAL A 98 -8.60 -9.83 -21.29
C VAL A 98 -9.44 -11.11 -21.21
N THR A 99 -9.23 -11.92 -20.17
CA THR A 99 -9.94 -13.19 -19.99
C THR A 99 -11.41 -12.94 -19.65
N MET A 100 -11.69 -11.95 -18.80
CA MET A 100 -13.05 -11.62 -18.39
C MET A 100 -13.84 -10.87 -19.46
N GLN A 101 -13.16 -10.08 -20.29
CA GLN A 101 -13.76 -9.46 -21.48
C GLN A 101 -14.17 -10.53 -22.50
N ALA A 102 -13.32 -11.54 -22.72
CA ALA A 102 -13.67 -12.68 -23.57
C ALA A 102 -14.85 -13.48 -23.01
N PHE A 103 -14.87 -13.72 -21.69
CA PHE A 103 -15.98 -14.37 -20.99
C PHE A 103 -17.29 -13.57 -21.12
N SER A 104 -17.24 -12.26 -20.86
CA SER A 104 -18.37 -11.34 -21.01
C SER A 104 -18.91 -11.38 -22.45
N LYS A 105 -18.03 -11.28 -23.44
CA LYS A 105 -18.40 -11.36 -24.86
C LYS A 105 -19.10 -12.67 -25.22
N GLU A 106 -18.64 -13.80 -24.69
CA GLU A 106 -19.25 -15.10 -24.95
C GLU A 106 -20.61 -15.25 -24.25
N MET A 107 -20.73 -14.74 -23.03
CA MET A 107 -22.01 -14.63 -22.33
C MET A 107 -23.01 -13.72 -23.05
N THR A 108 -22.55 -12.65 -23.70
CA THR A 108 -23.41 -11.80 -24.54
C THR A 108 -23.87 -12.54 -25.80
N LYS A 109 -22.96 -13.21 -26.53
CA LYS A 109 -23.33 -13.97 -27.75
C LYS A 109 -24.34 -15.09 -27.49
N THR A 110 -24.24 -15.74 -26.33
CA THR A 110 -25.12 -16.85 -25.95
C THR A 110 -26.49 -16.37 -25.45
N GLY A 111 -26.75 -15.05 -25.49
CA GLY A 111 -28.00 -14.44 -25.02
C GLY A 111 -28.16 -14.52 -23.50
N VAL A 112 -27.07 -14.78 -22.78
CA VAL A 112 -27.07 -14.77 -21.31
C VAL A 112 -27.10 -13.31 -20.92
N ILE A 113 -26.04 -12.56 -21.21
CA ILE A 113 -25.85 -11.17 -20.77
C ILE A 113 -26.32 -10.20 -21.86
N GLU A 114 -27.11 -9.20 -21.51
CA GLU A 114 -27.37 -8.05 -22.39
C GLU A 114 -26.12 -7.16 -22.51
N GLU A 115 -25.97 -6.44 -23.62
CA GLU A 115 -24.83 -5.53 -23.80
C GLU A 115 -24.90 -4.37 -22.79
N PHE A 116 -24.19 -4.51 -21.67
CA PHE A 116 -24.01 -3.43 -20.70
C PHE A 116 -22.78 -2.61 -21.07
N VAL A 117 -23.02 -1.38 -21.52
CA VAL A 117 -21.98 -0.34 -21.61
C VAL A 117 -21.75 0.16 -20.18
N SER A 118 -20.82 -0.46 -19.47
CA SER A 118 -20.39 0.05 -18.16
C SER A 118 -19.30 1.11 -18.38
N ASP A 119 -19.71 2.37 -18.51
CA ASP A 119 -18.83 3.51 -18.27
C ASP A 119 -18.50 3.55 -16.78
N ALA A 120 -17.43 2.87 -16.41
CA ALA A 120 -16.94 2.94 -15.05
C ALA A 120 -15.55 3.57 -15.05
N VAL A 121 -15.60 4.87 -15.36
CA VAL A 121 -14.63 5.88 -14.95
C VAL A 121 -14.78 6.09 -13.44
N ASP A 122 -13.67 6.40 -12.80
CA ASP A 122 -13.50 6.76 -11.38
C ASP A 122 -13.35 5.61 -10.37
N ASN A 123 -12.11 5.48 -9.91
CA ASN A 123 -11.75 5.95 -8.56
C ASN A 123 -10.28 6.38 -8.58
N ALA A 124 -10.04 7.64 -8.92
CA ALA A 124 -8.74 8.32 -8.80
C ALA A 124 -8.75 9.34 -7.64
N LEU A 125 -9.68 9.22 -6.69
CA LEU A 125 -9.97 10.23 -5.67
C LEU A 125 -9.29 10.01 -4.31
N ASP A 126 -8.45 8.97 -4.14
CA ASP A 126 -7.79 8.65 -2.86
C ASP A 126 -6.28 8.95 -2.87
N SER A 127 -5.77 9.84 -3.74
CA SER A 127 -4.31 9.92 -3.96
C SER A 127 -3.48 10.39 -2.76
N GLU A 128 -4.00 11.28 -1.90
CA GLU A 128 -3.22 11.84 -0.78
C GLU A 128 -3.22 10.91 0.45
N ASP A 129 -4.40 10.44 0.89
CA ASP A 129 -4.50 9.50 2.04
C ASP A 129 -3.74 8.19 1.77
N ILE A 130 -3.76 7.73 0.51
CA ILE A 130 -3.01 6.55 0.10
C ILE A 130 -1.51 6.79 0.23
N GLU A 131 -1.01 7.98 -0.11
CA GLU A 131 0.43 8.27 -0.13
C GLU A 131 1.06 8.21 1.26
N GLU A 132 0.42 8.80 2.26
CA GLU A 132 0.85 8.73 3.67
C GLU A 132 0.80 7.28 4.19
N GLU A 133 -0.27 6.54 3.88
CA GLU A 133 -0.37 5.11 4.24
C GLU A 133 0.75 4.28 3.58
N ILE A 134 1.12 4.57 2.31
CA ILE A 134 2.26 3.90 1.65
C ILE A 134 3.52 4.15 2.46
N GLU A 135 3.80 5.41 2.79
CA GLU A 135 5.07 5.78 3.41
C GLU A 135 5.21 5.16 4.81
N GLU A 136 4.13 5.09 5.58
CA GLU A 136 4.11 4.34 6.83
C GLU A 136 4.37 2.84 6.64
N GLU A 137 3.74 2.22 5.63
CA GLU A 137 3.97 0.80 5.30
C GLU A 137 5.43 0.55 4.90
N VAL A 138 6.04 1.49 4.18
CA VAL A 138 7.45 1.44 3.76
C VAL A 138 8.37 1.46 4.99
N ASP A 139 8.14 2.38 5.92
CA ASP A 139 8.94 2.50 7.14
C ASP A 139 8.76 1.26 8.04
N LYS A 140 7.56 0.68 8.10
CA LYS A 140 7.30 -0.61 8.77
C LYS A 140 8.10 -1.74 8.13
N VAL A 141 8.13 -1.85 6.80
CA VAL A 141 8.92 -2.85 6.06
C VAL A 141 10.42 -2.67 6.32
N LEU A 142 10.93 -1.45 6.24
CA LEU A 142 12.33 -1.14 6.51
C LEU A 142 12.73 -1.52 7.94
N THR A 143 11.91 -1.13 8.91
CA THR A 143 12.16 -1.41 10.33
C THR A 143 12.19 -2.91 10.60
N ALA A 144 11.24 -3.67 10.03
CA ALA A 144 11.21 -5.12 10.16
C ALA A 144 12.47 -5.78 9.58
N ILE A 145 12.87 -5.40 8.36
CA ILE A 145 14.05 -5.99 7.69
C ILE A 145 15.35 -5.56 8.37
N ALA A 146 15.44 -4.32 8.85
CA ALA A 146 16.59 -3.84 9.61
C ALA A 146 16.72 -4.57 10.96
N GLY A 147 15.60 -4.81 11.65
CA GLY A 147 15.54 -5.59 12.88
C GLY A 147 15.97 -7.04 12.66
N GLU A 148 15.48 -7.69 11.60
CA GLU A 148 15.90 -9.05 11.21
C GLU A 148 17.40 -9.09 10.87
N THR A 149 17.90 -8.09 10.12
CA THR A 149 19.32 -7.98 9.79
C THR A 149 20.18 -7.81 11.03
N ALA A 150 19.74 -7.02 12.02
CA ALA A 150 20.43 -6.88 13.30
C ALA A 150 20.41 -8.19 14.11
N ALA A 151 19.32 -8.95 14.03
CA ALA A 151 19.19 -10.26 14.67
C ALA A 151 20.12 -11.33 14.07
N GLU A 152 20.44 -11.25 12.78
CA GLU A 152 21.33 -12.21 12.10
C GLU A 152 22.84 -11.92 12.33
N LEU A 153 23.20 -10.72 12.80
CA LEU A 153 24.60 -10.36 13.02
C LEU A 153 25.19 -11.06 14.26
N PRO A 154 26.39 -11.68 14.17
CA PRO A 154 27.10 -12.23 15.33
C PRO A 154 27.27 -11.17 16.42
N GLU A 155 27.18 -11.54 17.70
CA GLU A 155 27.29 -10.59 18.83
C GLU A 155 28.53 -9.68 18.75
N ALA A 156 29.63 -10.17 18.17
CA ALA A 156 30.85 -9.42 17.93
C ALA A 156 30.63 -8.19 17.02
N VAL A 157 29.75 -8.27 16.02
CA VAL A 157 29.41 -7.16 15.12
C VAL A 157 28.35 -6.26 15.76
N ARG A 158 27.44 -6.81 16.58
CA ARG A 158 26.44 -6.02 17.32
C ARG A 158 27.10 -5.04 18.30
N LYS A 159 28.15 -5.47 19.02
CA LYS A 159 28.90 -4.61 19.94
C LYS A 159 29.71 -3.52 19.23
N GLN A 160 30.10 -3.72 17.97
CA GLN A 160 30.83 -2.73 17.20
C GLN A 160 29.93 -1.64 16.58
N LYS A 161 28.67 -1.97 16.24
CA LYS A 161 27.69 -0.99 15.73
C LYS A 161 26.98 -0.18 16.84
N MET A 162 26.97 -0.68 18.08
CA MET A 162 26.44 0.06 19.24
C MET A 162 27.41 1.13 19.79
N ASN A 163 28.64 1.18 19.28
CA ASN A 163 29.67 2.17 19.63
C ASN A 163 29.83 3.29 18.58
N VAL A 164 28.91 3.41 17.63
CA VAL A 164 28.82 4.59 16.76
C VAL A 164 27.81 5.55 17.42
N PRO A 165 28.19 6.80 17.72
CA PRO A 165 27.61 7.55 18.82
C PRO A 165 26.15 7.92 18.59
N ALA A 166 25.36 7.86 19.67
CA ALA A 166 24.09 8.55 19.86
C ALA A 166 24.23 10.09 19.86
N GLN A 167 25.14 10.64 19.05
CA GLN A 167 25.40 12.08 18.92
C GLN A 167 24.96 12.54 17.53
N LYS A 168 23.64 12.69 17.34
CA LYS A 168 23.11 13.58 16.30
C LYS A 168 21.73 14.16 16.60
N ALA A 169 21.36 14.21 17.89
CA ALA A 169 20.19 14.94 18.37
C ALA A 169 20.51 16.39 18.83
N GLU A 170 21.77 16.82 18.76
CA GLU A 170 22.20 18.18 19.09
C GLU A 170 23.13 18.68 17.99
N THR A 171 22.60 19.50 17.08
CA THR A 171 23.27 20.60 16.34
C THR A 171 22.41 20.96 15.11
N LEU A 172 21.32 21.69 15.33
CA LEU A 172 20.85 22.69 14.37
C LEU A 172 21.31 24.03 14.94
N HIS A 173 22.57 24.37 14.61
CA HIS A 173 23.11 25.70 14.78
C HIS A 173 22.70 26.48 13.53
N GLY A 174 21.89 27.51 13.73
CA GLY A 174 21.48 28.47 12.72
C GLY A 174 21.15 29.76 13.42
N GLU A 175 22.19 30.60 13.52
CA GLU A 175 22.16 32.06 13.63
C GLU A 175 20.83 32.70 14.06
N ASP A 176 20.78 33.26 15.26
CA ASP A 176 20.84 34.72 15.37
C ASP A 176 21.00 35.19 16.81
N ALA A 177 21.84 36.21 16.92
CA ALA A 177 21.75 37.32 17.86
C ALA A 177 21.88 37.10 19.38
N ILE A 178 23.14 37.13 19.84
CA ILE A 178 23.67 38.11 20.83
C ILE A 178 22.68 38.90 21.72
N VAL A 179 22.98 38.82 23.03
CA VAL A 179 23.01 39.90 24.05
C VAL A 179 21.87 39.95 25.08
N GLU A 180 22.32 39.71 26.33
CA GLU A 180 21.83 40.21 27.62
C GLU A 180 20.45 39.80 28.13
N GLY A 181 20.49 39.03 29.22
CA GLY A 181 19.35 38.85 30.10
C GLY A 181 18.99 40.16 30.78
N VAL A 182 17.74 40.57 30.58
CA VAL A 182 16.99 41.46 31.48
C VAL A 182 15.52 41.04 31.36
N ASP A 183 14.92 40.69 32.49
CA ASP A 183 13.48 40.68 32.80
C ASP A 183 12.46 40.05 31.81
N ALA A 184 12.46 38.72 31.73
CA ALA A 184 11.29 37.97 31.24
C ALA A 184 10.01 38.23 32.09
N GLU A 185 10.14 38.75 33.32
CA GLU A 185 9.01 39.16 34.15
C GLU A 185 8.46 40.55 33.78
N GLU A 186 9.30 41.54 33.41
CA GLU A 186 8.80 42.86 32.96
C GLU A 186 8.09 42.78 31.61
N GLU A 187 8.57 41.94 30.67
CA GLU A 187 7.90 41.75 29.38
C GLU A 187 6.51 41.10 29.53
N LEU A 188 6.38 40.14 30.45
CA LEU A 188 5.08 39.51 30.76
C LEU A 188 4.11 40.50 31.43
N GLU A 189 4.60 41.38 32.31
CA GLU A 189 3.78 42.40 32.97
C GLU A 189 3.34 43.49 31.98
N ALA A 190 4.22 43.90 31.06
CA ALA A 190 3.90 44.86 30.00
C ALA A 190 2.83 44.33 29.03
N ILE A 191 2.89 43.03 28.67
CA ILE A 191 1.87 42.38 27.83
C ILE A 191 0.53 42.32 28.56
N ARG A 192 0.53 42.06 29.88
CA ARG A 192 -0.70 42.07 30.71
C ARG A 192 -1.35 43.44 30.78
N TYR A 193 -0.57 44.51 30.99
CA TYR A 193 -1.10 45.87 31.01
C TYR A 193 -1.68 46.30 29.66
N ARG A 194 -1.04 45.89 28.56
CA ARG A 194 -1.52 46.22 27.20
C ARG A 194 -2.81 45.48 26.84
N LEU A 195 -3.00 44.24 27.31
CA LEU A 195 -4.25 43.49 27.13
C LEU A 195 -5.40 44.02 28.00
N ALA A 196 -5.11 44.55 29.19
CA ALA A 196 -6.13 45.14 30.06
C ALA A 196 -6.74 46.43 29.48
N ASN A 197 -5.93 47.26 28.82
CA ASN A 197 -6.39 48.52 28.22
C ASN A 197 -7.14 48.36 26.87
N VAL A 198 -7.14 47.16 26.28
CA VAL A 198 -7.90 46.86 25.04
C VAL A 198 -9.27 46.25 25.35
N ARG A 199 -9.55 45.94 26.63
CA ARG A 199 -10.80 45.32 27.09
C ARG A 199 -11.72 46.25 27.90
N SER A 200 -11.45 47.56 27.89
CA SER A 200 -12.32 48.64 28.42
C SER A 200 -12.79 49.51 27.28
#